data_AF-A0A6A5ZXT8-F1
#
_entry.id   AF-A0A6A5ZXT8-F1
#
_cell.length_a   1.000
_cell.length_b   1.000
_cell.length_c   1.000
_cell.angle_alpha   90.00
_cell.angle_beta   90.00
_cell.angle_gamma   90.00
#
_symmetry.space_group_name_H-M   'P 1'
#
loop_
_entity.id
_entity.type
_entity.pdbx_description
1 polymer ?
#
loop_
_entity_poly.entity_id
_entity_poly.type
_entity_poly.pdbx_seq_one_letter_code
_entity_poly.pdbx_strand_id
1 'polypeptide(L)'
;MQGRPIACKPEGLHLQVDAVLNLLPEECDELQITGTVSRLLILLMGGGTQHKLFTIVSEIYNRARWQNQWVTISAKLLRHIYHTIDSTLVDLNLQTHFDLYGNMSTLAQGCDLVECIVLNLYDEYLQKELPTAEWHSGLFCLLANMFLDVTFLEGNTICHILEAMLSTEVLFHESNFNCFIDFILAIGYRLEISTFDPDIVDRFKKTLQKLQQRTDEGSVRQRATILGVFEIRRNNWSSAGLAVR
;
A
#
# COMPACT_ATOMS: atom_id res chain seq x y z
N MET A 1 2.44 -33.61 -2.30
CA MET A 1 2.46 -32.18 -1.95
C MET A 1 1.05 -31.82 -1.52
N GLN A 2 0.84 -31.47 -0.25
CA GLN A 2 -0.46 -31.12 0.30
C GLN A 2 -0.74 -29.65 -0.02
N GLY A 3 -1.83 -29.38 -0.73
CA GLY A 3 -2.33 -28.02 -0.95
C GLY A 3 -2.81 -27.41 0.36
N ARG A 4 -2.44 -26.15 0.62
CA ARG A 4 -3.04 -25.38 1.72
C ARG A 4 -4.50 -25.07 1.35
N PRO A 5 -5.46 -25.22 2.27
CA PRO A 5 -6.84 -24.87 2.01
C PRO A 5 -6.97 -23.35 1.88
N ILE A 6 -7.63 -22.90 0.80
CA ILE A 6 -8.10 -21.54 0.63
C ILE A 6 -9.05 -21.26 1.80
N ALA A 7 -8.70 -20.32 2.66
CA ALA A 7 -9.51 -19.95 3.81
C ALA A 7 -10.89 -19.49 3.34
N CYS A 8 -11.95 -20.22 3.72
CA CYS A 8 -13.32 -19.77 3.58
C CYS A 8 -13.47 -18.41 4.28
N LYS A 9 -13.87 -17.37 3.53
CA LYS A 9 -14.25 -16.09 4.12
C LYS A 9 -15.36 -16.35 5.15
N PRO A 10 -15.23 -15.94 6.43
CA PRO A 10 -16.30 -16.08 7.41
C PRO A 10 -17.52 -15.35 6.87
N GLU A 11 -18.60 -16.10 6.65
CA GLU A 11 -19.85 -15.62 6.08
C GLU A 11 -20.33 -14.39 6.87
N GLY A 12 -20.41 -13.24 6.19
CA GLY A 12 -20.91 -11.99 6.76
C GLY A 12 -19.87 -10.95 7.22
N LEU A 13 -18.59 -11.29 7.44
CA LEU A 13 -17.62 -10.28 7.91
C LEU A 13 -17.40 -9.17 6.87
N HIS A 14 -17.25 -9.54 5.58
CA HIS A 14 -17.12 -8.55 4.50
C HIS A 14 -18.33 -7.61 4.41
N LEU A 15 -19.55 -8.11 4.64
CA LEU A 15 -20.77 -7.28 4.67
C LEU A 15 -20.78 -6.32 5.87
N GLN A 16 -20.29 -6.76 7.02
CA GLN A 16 -20.16 -5.90 8.21
C GLN A 16 -19.11 -4.82 8.00
N VAL A 17 -17.96 -5.18 7.40
CA VAL A 17 -16.91 -4.21 7.04
C VAL A 17 -17.45 -3.21 6.03
N ASP A 18 -18.14 -3.66 4.99
CA ASP A 18 -18.74 -2.79 3.98
C ASP A 18 -19.77 -1.83 4.60
N ALA A 19 -20.64 -2.33 5.49
CA ALA A 19 -21.62 -1.51 6.21
C ALA A 19 -20.94 -0.42 7.07
N VAL A 20 -19.82 -0.74 7.72
CA VAL A 20 -19.04 0.24 8.50
C VAL A 20 -18.34 1.25 7.59
N LEU A 21 -17.78 0.83 6.46
CA LEU A 21 -17.17 1.73 5.49
C LEU A 21 -18.22 2.67 4.86
N ASN A 22 -19.46 2.23 4.66
CA ASN A 22 -20.57 3.08 4.18
C ASN A 22 -20.98 4.20 5.14
N LEU A 23 -20.45 4.23 6.37
CA LEU A 23 -20.62 5.36 7.28
C LEU A 23 -19.75 6.57 6.89
N LEU A 24 -18.74 6.39 6.03
CA LEU A 24 -17.92 7.47 5.53
C LEU A 24 -18.59 8.16 4.34
N PRO A 25 -18.71 9.50 4.37
CA PRO A 25 -19.09 10.23 3.17
C PRO A 25 -18.00 10.06 2.11
N GLU A 26 -18.41 10.11 0.84
CA GLU A 26 -17.52 10.00 -0.32
C GLU A 26 -16.41 11.07 -0.33
N GLU A 27 -16.68 12.22 0.30
CA GLU A 27 -15.74 13.32 0.52
C GLU A 27 -15.55 13.53 2.04
N CYS A 28 -14.72 12.69 2.66
CA CYS A 28 -14.43 12.78 4.10
C CYS A 28 -13.06 13.42 4.36
N ASP A 29 -13.06 14.74 4.60
CA ASP A 29 -11.86 15.44 5.09
C ASP A 29 -11.71 15.43 6.61
N GLU A 30 -12.77 15.06 7.33
CA GLU A 30 -12.80 15.12 8.79
C GLU A 30 -12.07 13.94 9.45
N LEU A 31 -10.92 14.23 10.06
CA LEU A 31 -10.11 13.31 10.85
C LEU A 31 -10.91 12.56 11.93
N GLN A 32 -11.95 13.20 12.50
CA GLN A 32 -12.77 12.63 13.56
C GLN A 32 -13.69 11.50 13.07
N ILE A 33 -14.31 11.65 11.90
CA ILE A 33 -15.18 10.62 11.32
C ILE A 33 -14.32 9.42 10.88
N THR A 34 -13.21 9.67 10.19
CA THR A 34 -12.27 8.61 9.80
C THR A 34 -11.75 7.84 11.01
N GLY A 35 -11.38 8.54 12.08
CA GLY A 35 -10.96 7.91 13.33
C GLY A 35 -12.05 7.10 14.04
N THR A 36 -13.32 7.52 13.93
CA THR A 36 -14.46 6.76 14.50
C THR A 36 -14.69 5.47 13.72
N VAL A 37 -14.67 5.54 12.39
CA VAL A 37 -14.86 4.39 11.51
C VAL A 37 -13.70 3.40 11.65
N SER A 38 -12.45 3.87 11.75
CA SER A 38 -11.30 3.01 12.06
C SER A 38 -11.47 2.25 13.37
N ARG A 39 -11.99 2.88 14.43
CA ARG A 39 -12.26 2.20 15.71
C ARG A 39 -13.35 1.14 15.57
N LEU A 40 -14.41 1.41 14.81
CA LEU A 40 -15.46 0.41 14.55
C LEU A 40 -14.90 -0.80 13.79
N LEU A 41 -14.04 -0.58 12.81
CA LEU A 41 -13.35 -1.66 12.08
C LEU A 41 -12.48 -2.50 13.02
N ILE A 42 -11.73 -1.87 13.93
CA ILE A 42 -10.93 -2.57 14.94
C ILE A 42 -11.83 -3.35 15.91
N LEU A 43 -12.96 -2.78 16.32
CA LEU A 43 -13.93 -3.48 17.18
C LEU A 43 -14.52 -4.72 16.49
N LEU A 44 -14.75 -4.67 15.17
CA LEU A 44 -15.16 -5.86 14.38
C LEU A 44 -14.08 -6.96 14.39
N MET A 45 -12.81 -6.61 14.54
CA MET A 45 -11.75 -7.61 14.74
C MET A 45 -11.97 -8.35 16.06
N GLY A 46 -12.37 -7.64 17.13
CA GLY A 46 -12.76 -8.23 18.42
C GLY A 46 -11.68 -9.12 19.05
N GLY A 47 -10.43 -8.64 19.07
CA GLY A 47 -9.27 -9.45 19.50
C GLY A 47 -8.82 -10.51 18.49
N GLY A 48 -9.29 -10.40 17.24
CA GLY A 48 -9.27 -11.46 16.23
C GLY A 48 -7.98 -11.64 15.42
N THR A 49 -7.98 -12.75 14.68
CA THR A 49 -6.89 -13.32 13.89
C THR A 49 -6.48 -12.48 12.67
N GLN A 50 -5.26 -12.71 12.17
CA GLN A 50 -4.70 -12.13 10.93
C GLN A 50 -5.70 -12.13 9.76
N HIS A 51 -6.55 -13.16 9.67
CA HIS A 51 -7.57 -13.28 8.62
C HIS A 51 -8.63 -12.17 8.64
N LYS A 52 -9.04 -11.68 9.83
CA LYS A 52 -10.01 -10.58 9.93
C LYS A 52 -9.38 -9.26 9.51
N LEU A 53 -8.14 -9.02 9.93
CA LEU A 53 -7.37 -7.85 9.51
C LEU A 53 -7.18 -7.85 7.99
N PHE A 54 -6.83 -9.00 7.42
CA PHE A 54 -6.74 -9.18 5.98
C PHE A 54 -8.06 -8.82 5.29
N THR A 55 -9.19 -9.33 5.78
CA THR A 55 -10.52 -9.01 5.22
C THR A 55 -10.80 -7.51 5.24
N ILE A 56 -10.50 -6.83 6.36
CA ILE A 56 -10.69 -5.37 6.48
C ILE A 56 -9.82 -4.62 5.46
N VAL A 57 -8.53 -4.97 5.37
CA VAL A 57 -7.60 -4.36 4.41
C VAL A 57 -8.06 -4.60 2.98
N SER A 58 -8.47 -5.82 2.64
CA SER A 58 -8.98 -6.15 1.30
C SER A 58 -10.19 -5.30 0.91
N GLU A 59 -11.15 -5.08 1.82
CA GLU A 59 -12.32 -4.25 1.50
C GLU A 59 -11.96 -2.75 1.37
N ILE A 60 -11.04 -2.24 2.19
CA ILE A 60 -10.51 -0.88 2.05
C ILE A 60 -9.81 -0.70 0.70
N TYR A 61 -9.05 -1.71 0.26
CA TYR A 61 -8.37 -1.75 -1.03
C TYR A 61 -9.36 -1.80 -2.19
N ASN A 62 -10.40 -2.63 -2.10
CA ASN A 62 -11.45 -2.72 -3.11
C ASN A 62 -12.10 -1.36 -3.36
N ARG A 63 -12.35 -0.56 -2.33
CA ARG A 63 -12.89 0.80 -2.51
C ARG A 63 -11.89 1.75 -3.17
N ALA A 64 -10.66 1.79 -2.69
CA ALA A 64 -9.61 2.64 -3.26
C ALA A 64 -9.29 2.29 -4.72
N ARG A 65 -9.46 1.02 -5.11
CA ARG A 65 -9.28 0.56 -6.49
C ARG A 65 -10.27 1.20 -7.45
N TRP A 66 -11.56 1.19 -7.11
CA TRP A 66 -12.63 1.53 -8.04
C TRP A 66 -13.08 2.98 -7.92
N GLN A 67 -12.74 3.65 -6.83
CA GLN A 67 -13.21 5.00 -6.52
C GLN A 67 -12.01 5.87 -6.11
N ASN A 68 -11.57 6.77 -6.99
CA ASN A 68 -10.39 7.62 -6.74
C ASN A 68 -10.52 8.45 -5.46
N GLN A 69 -11.73 8.92 -5.13
CA GLN A 69 -12.03 9.65 -3.89
C GLN A 69 -11.69 8.84 -2.62
N TRP A 70 -11.76 7.51 -2.70
CA TRP A 70 -11.45 6.62 -1.59
C TRP A 70 -9.95 6.44 -1.37
N VAL A 71 -9.07 6.82 -2.30
CA VAL A 71 -7.63 6.62 -2.13
C VAL A 71 -7.11 7.32 -0.88
N THR A 72 -7.43 8.60 -0.72
CA THR A 72 -6.98 9.39 0.43
C THR A 72 -7.69 8.95 1.71
N ILE A 73 -8.99 8.62 1.64
CA ILE A 73 -9.77 8.12 2.78
C ILE A 73 -9.20 6.78 3.27
N SER A 74 -8.94 5.84 2.36
CA SER A 74 -8.35 4.54 2.65
C SER A 74 -6.96 4.66 3.26
N ALA A 75 -6.13 5.59 2.77
CA ALA A 75 -4.82 5.85 3.39
C ALA A 75 -4.96 6.33 4.84
N LYS A 76 -5.87 7.29 5.10
CA LYS A 76 -6.16 7.78 6.45
C LYS A 76 -6.71 6.66 7.35
N LEU A 77 -7.62 5.83 6.84
CA LEU A 77 -8.18 4.69 7.59
C LEU A 77 -7.11 3.69 8.01
N LEU A 78 -6.26 3.26 7.06
CA LEU A 78 -5.20 2.29 7.31
C LEU A 78 -4.16 2.85 8.29
N ARG A 79 -3.81 4.13 8.18
CA ARG A 79 -2.97 4.84 9.16
C ARG A 79 -3.58 4.83 10.56
N HIS A 80 -4.86 5.16 10.69
CA HIS A 80 -5.53 5.13 12.00
C HIS A 80 -5.60 3.72 12.58
N ILE A 81 -5.85 2.72 11.74
CA ILE A 81 -5.83 1.31 12.15
C ILE A 81 -4.43 0.92 12.63
N TYR A 82 -3.39 1.27 11.87
CA TYR A 82 -1.99 1.03 12.21
C TYR A 82 -1.63 1.59 13.58
N HIS A 83 -1.83 2.89 13.79
CA HIS A 83 -1.47 3.54 15.05
C HIS A 83 -2.29 3.03 16.23
N THR A 84 -3.55 2.67 16.02
CA THR A 84 -4.39 2.14 17.10
C THR A 84 -3.94 0.74 17.50
N ILE A 85 -3.57 -0.11 16.53
CA ILE A 85 -3.00 -1.43 16.81
C ILE A 85 -1.65 -1.26 17.53
N ASP A 86 -0.75 -0.43 16.99
CA ASP A 86 0.60 -0.22 17.52
C ASP A 86 0.61 0.39 18.94
N SER A 87 -0.21 1.42 19.18
CA SER A 87 -0.37 1.97 20.54
C SER A 87 -0.93 0.96 21.54
N THR A 88 -1.82 0.06 21.10
CA THR A 88 -2.32 -1.03 21.95
C THR A 88 -1.20 -2.03 22.29
N LEU A 89 -0.24 -2.28 21.38
CA LEU A 89 0.95 -3.11 21.64
C LEU A 89 1.89 -2.46 22.66
N VAL A 90 2.11 -1.15 22.54
CA VAL A 90 2.95 -0.37 23.45
C VAL A 90 2.35 -0.33 24.86
N ASP A 91 1.03 -0.12 24.98
CA ASP A 91 0.33 -0.13 26.27
C ASP A 91 0.34 -1.52 26.92
N LEU A 92 0.23 -2.61 26.14
CA LEU A 92 0.34 -4.00 26.64
C LEU A 92 1.76 -4.34 27.14
N ASN A 93 2.80 -3.80 26.50
CA ASN A 93 4.18 -3.98 26.94
C ASN A 93 4.52 -3.14 28.19
N LEU A 94 3.81 -2.03 28.42
CA LEU A 94 3.96 -1.18 29.60
C LEU A 94 3.04 -1.60 30.77
N GLN A 95 1.91 -2.27 30.51
CA GLN A 95 0.99 -2.79 31.53
C GLN A 95 1.26 -4.27 31.86
N THR A 96 2.30 -4.49 32.66
CA THR A 96 2.39 -5.68 33.54
C THR A 96 1.50 -5.58 34.79
N HIS A 97 0.56 -4.64 34.83
CA HIS A 97 -0.44 -4.49 35.88
C HIS A 97 -1.68 -3.77 35.31
N PHE A 98 -2.78 -4.49 35.08
CA PHE A 98 -4.16 -4.13 35.46
C PHE A 98 -5.17 -5.05 34.73
N ASP A 99 -5.75 -5.99 35.48
CA ASP A 99 -6.78 -6.97 35.08
C ASP A 99 -8.18 -6.36 34.87
N LEU A 100 -8.36 -5.38 33.98
CA LEU A 100 -9.69 -4.82 33.70
C LEU A 100 -10.17 -4.89 32.24
N TYR A 101 -9.35 -5.44 31.33
CA TYR A 101 -9.79 -5.84 29.98
C TYR A 101 -9.19 -7.20 29.62
N GLY A 102 -9.68 -8.26 30.27
CA GLY A 102 -9.35 -9.62 29.91
C GLY A 102 -9.64 -9.86 28.42
N ASN A 103 -8.59 -10.17 27.66
CA ASN A 103 -8.54 -10.53 26.22
C ASN A 103 -8.00 -9.48 25.23
N MET A 104 -7.31 -8.42 25.65
CA MET A 104 -6.50 -7.60 24.72
C MET A 104 -5.11 -8.21 24.45
N SER A 105 -4.65 -9.17 25.25
CA SER A 105 -3.31 -9.79 25.11
C SER A 105 -3.12 -10.62 23.83
N THR A 106 -4.19 -11.00 23.13
CA THR A 106 -4.12 -11.81 21.90
C THR A 106 -3.98 -10.99 20.61
N LEU A 107 -4.21 -9.67 20.64
CA LEU A 107 -3.94 -8.79 19.49
C LEU A 107 -2.44 -8.68 19.18
N ALA A 108 -1.59 -8.90 20.20
CA ALA A 108 -0.15 -8.68 20.11
C ALA A 108 0.66 -9.78 19.42
N GLN A 109 0.07 -10.94 19.13
CA GLN A 109 0.83 -12.12 18.68
C GLN A 109 0.64 -12.53 17.22
N GLY A 110 0.08 -11.70 16.32
CA GLY A 110 0.03 -12.12 14.92
C GLY A 110 -0.69 -11.24 13.91
N CYS A 111 -0.76 -9.93 14.11
CA CYS A 111 -1.44 -9.02 13.18
C CYS A 111 -0.49 -7.90 12.74
N ASP A 112 0.46 -8.22 11.88
CA ASP A 112 1.23 -7.19 11.17
C ASP A 112 0.37 -6.64 10.02
N LEU A 113 -0.10 -5.40 10.20
CA LEU A 113 -0.89 -4.69 9.19
C LEU A 113 -0.07 -4.43 7.91
N VAL A 114 1.24 -4.17 8.05
CA VAL A 114 2.14 -3.97 6.91
C VAL A 114 2.25 -5.27 6.12
N GLU A 115 2.39 -6.41 6.81
CA GLU A 115 2.36 -7.73 6.17
C GLU A 115 1.03 -7.96 5.44
N CYS A 116 -0.12 -7.64 6.04
CA CYS A 116 -1.43 -7.79 5.39
C CYS A 116 -1.58 -6.88 4.15
N ILE A 117 -1.05 -5.66 4.20
CA ILE A 117 -1.00 -4.73 3.08
C ILE A 117 -0.17 -5.31 1.94
N VAL A 118 1.02 -5.80 2.25
CA VAL A 118 1.94 -6.40 1.28
C VAL A 118 1.33 -7.65 0.66
N LEU A 119 0.80 -8.57 1.47
CA LEU A 119 0.18 -9.81 0.99
C LEU A 119 -1.03 -9.55 0.09
N ASN A 120 -1.87 -8.55 0.39
CA ASN A 120 -2.98 -8.17 -0.49
C ASN A 120 -2.48 -7.74 -1.88
N LEU A 121 -1.39 -6.97 -1.97
CA LEU A 121 -0.80 -6.60 -3.26
C LEU A 121 -0.20 -7.80 -3.99
N TYR A 122 0.46 -8.70 -3.25
CA TYR A 122 1.06 -9.91 -3.81
C TYR A 122 0.00 -10.84 -4.41
N ASP A 123 -1.06 -11.14 -3.66
CA ASP A 123 -2.17 -12.00 -4.12
C ASP A 123 -2.90 -11.40 -5.33
N GLU A 124 -2.91 -10.07 -5.42
CA GLU A 124 -3.65 -9.33 -6.43
C GLU A 124 -2.89 -9.15 -7.74
N TYR A 125 -1.60 -8.81 -7.67
CA TYR A 125 -0.81 -8.39 -8.83
C TYR A 125 0.39 -9.30 -9.14
N LEU A 126 0.86 -10.10 -8.17
CA LEU A 126 2.14 -10.81 -8.28
C LEU A 126 1.99 -12.34 -8.30
N GLN A 127 0.94 -12.91 -7.70
CA GLN A 127 0.65 -14.35 -7.79
C GLN A 127 -0.20 -14.73 -9.00
N LYS A 128 -1.06 -13.82 -9.45
CA LYS A 128 -1.87 -14.07 -10.64
C LYS A 128 -0.97 -13.89 -11.86
N GLU A 129 -0.36 -14.97 -12.33
CA GLU A 129 0.18 -15.11 -13.69
C GLU A 129 -0.97 -15.03 -14.72
N LEU A 130 -1.76 -13.96 -14.64
CA LEU A 130 -2.83 -13.68 -15.57
C LEU A 130 -2.22 -12.76 -16.63
N PRO A 131 -2.06 -13.22 -17.88
CA PRO A 131 -1.50 -12.43 -18.97
C PRO A 131 -2.33 -11.18 -19.32
N THR A 132 -3.44 -10.93 -18.61
CA THR A 132 -4.35 -9.79 -18.78
C THR A 132 -4.59 -9.00 -17.49
N ALA A 133 -3.76 -9.17 -16.45
CA ALA A 133 -3.94 -8.42 -15.20
C ALA A 133 -3.74 -6.92 -15.44
N GLU A 134 -4.84 -6.16 -15.44
CA GLU A 134 -4.83 -4.71 -15.47
C GLU A 134 -4.52 -4.16 -14.07
N TRP A 135 -3.55 -3.27 -14.02
CA TRP A 135 -3.13 -2.58 -12.82
C TRP A 135 -4.04 -1.38 -12.57
N HIS A 136 -4.50 -1.26 -11.32
CA HIS A 136 -5.38 -0.17 -10.94
C HIS A 136 -4.58 0.95 -10.28
N SER A 137 -4.53 2.11 -10.95
CA SER A 137 -3.81 3.30 -10.48
C SER A 137 -4.19 3.71 -9.05
N GLY A 138 -5.46 3.58 -8.67
CA GLY A 138 -5.95 3.90 -7.32
C GLY A 138 -5.20 3.16 -6.20
N LEU A 139 -4.81 1.90 -6.42
CA LEU A 139 -4.07 1.13 -5.44
C LEU A 139 -2.60 1.57 -5.32
N PHE A 140 -1.96 1.95 -6.43
CA PHE A 140 -0.60 2.51 -6.38
C PHE A 140 -0.59 3.92 -5.78
N CYS A 141 -1.62 4.72 -6.04
CA CYS A 141 -1.80 6.00 -5.36
C CYS A 141 -2.03 5.80 -3.85
N LEU A 142 -2.77 4.77 -3.44
CA LEU A 142 -2.93 4.43 -2.03
C LEU A 142 -1.57 4.06 -1.40
N LEU A 143 -0.78 3.20 -2.05
CA LEU A 143 0.56 2.84 -1.59
C LEU A 143 1.50 4.04 -1.50
N ALA A 144 1.47 4.91 -2.51
CA ALA A 144 2.26 6.13 -2.50
C ALA A 144 1.88 6.99 -1.30
N ASN A 145 0.60 7.22 -1.03
CA ASN A 145 0.14 7.97 0.14
C ASN A 145 0.57 7.33 1.46
N MET A 146 0.54 6.00 1.56
CA MET A 146 1.00 5.26 2.74
C MET A 146 2.51 5.33 2.92
N PHE A 147 3.29 5.31 1.82
CA PHE A 147 4.73 5.52 1.89
C PHE A 147 5.09 6.96 2.18
N LEU A 148 4.40 7.94 1.62
CA LEU A 148 4.65 9.36 1.90
C LEU A 148 4.26 9.79 3.31
N ASP A 149 3.61 8.90 4.06
CA ASP A 149 3.47 8.97 5.51
C ASP A 149 4.70 8.38 6.21
N VAL A 150 5.37 9.16 7.05
CA VAL A 150 6.71 8.81 7.60
C VAL A 150 6.69 7.60 8.52
N THR A 151 5.53 7.29 9.10
CA THR A 151 5.40 6.29 10.16
C THR A 151 4.85 4.95 9.71
N PHE A 152 4.57 4.74 8.40
CA PHE A 152 3.73 3.62 8.00
C PHE A 152 4.41 2.56 7.10
N LEU A 153 4.87 2.93 5.91
CA LEU A 153 5.59 1.99 5.03
C LEU A 153 7.07 2.31 4.95
N GLU A 154 7.90 1.27 5.15
CA GLU A 154 9.34 1.37 5.02
C GLU A 154 9.78 1.39 3.53
N GLY A 155 10.88 2.09 3.25
CA GLY A 155 11.42 2.17 1.89
C GLY A 155 11.83 0.81 1.32
N ASN A 156 12.28 -0.12 2.18
CA ASN A 156 12.62 -1.48 1.77
C ASN A 156 11.41 -2.22 1.19
N THR A 157 10.23 -2.09 1.82
CA THR A 157 8.98 -2.68 1.32
C THR A 157 8.60 -2.12 -0.05
N ILE A 158 8.75 -0.82 -0.24
CA ILE A 158 8.49 -0.17 -1.52
C ILE A 158 9.44 -0.67 -2.61
N CYS A 159 10.74 -0.82 -2.32
CA CYS A 159 11.69 -1.38 -3.28
C CYS A 159 11.31 -2.82 -3.66
N HIS A 160 10.86 -3.65 -2.72
CA HIS A 160 10.38 -5.00 -3.03
C HIS A 160 9.17 -4.99 -3.97
N ILE A 161 8.20 -4.11 -3.72
CA ILE A 161 7.02 -3.95 -4.59
C ILE A 161 7.46 -3.52 -5.99
N LEU A 162 8.31 -2.50 -6.11
CA LEU A 162 8.81 -2.01 -7.40
C LEU A 162 9.55 -3.10 -8.19
N GLU A 163 10.40 -3.87 -7.52
CA GLU A 163 11.13 -4.97 -8.16
C GLU A 163 10.21 -6.10 -8.60
N ALA A 164 9.21 -6.44 -7.79
CA ALA A 164 8.24 -7.47 -8.12
C ALA A 164 7.39 -7.04 -9.33
N MET A 165 6.88 -5.80 -9.34
CA MET A 165 6.20 -5.21 -10.50
C MET A 165 7.10 -5.20 -11.74
N LEU A 166 8.37 -4.78 -11.56
CA LEU A 166 9.36 -4.75 -12.63
C LEU A 166 9.70 -6.13 -13.16
N SER A 167 9.49 -7.22 -12.41
CA SER A 167 9.75 -8.58 -12.87
C SER A 167 8.63 -9.16 -13.75
N THR A 168 7.42 -8.58 -13.69
CA THR A 168 6.28 -9.08 -14.45
C THR A 168 6.42 -8.85 -15.95
N GLU A 169 5.80 -9.71 -16.76
CA GLU A 169 5.71 -9.52 -18.22
C GLU A 169 4.66 -8.46 -18.59
N VAL A 170 3.58 -8.38 -17.80
CA VAL A 170 2.45 -7.48 -18.03
C VAL A 170 2.76 -6.00 -17.78
N LEU A 171 3.94 -5.67 -17.21
CA LEU A 171 4.37 -4.29 -16.99
C LEU A 171 4.29 -3.45 -18.27
N PHE A 172 4.66 -4.01 -19.42
CA PHE A 172 4.77 -3.25 -20.67
C PHE A 172 3.45 -3.10 -21.43
N HIS A 173 2.33 -3.60 -20.89
CA HIS A 173 1.02 -3.10 -21.31
C HIS A 173 0.90 -1.61 -20.97
N GLU A 174 0.32 -0.83 -21.87
CA GLU A 174 0.34 0.64 -21.77
C GLU A 174 -0.26 1.17 -20.46
N SER A 175 -1.40 0.63 -20.01
CA SER A 175 -2.05 1.00 -18.75
C SER A 175 -1.18 0.68 -17.53
N ASN A 176 -0.60 -0.52 -17.49
CA ASN A 176 0.26 -0.99 -16.40
C ASN A 176 1.55 -0.18 -16.32
N PHE A 177 2.17 0.07 -17.47
CA PHE A 177 3.37 0.90 -17.57
C PHE A 177 3.10 2.30 -17.01
N ASN A 178 2.01 2.96 -17.42
CA ASN A 178 1.66 4.28 -16.90
C ASN A 178 1.45 4.26 -15.39
N CYS A 179 0.73 3.28 -14.85
CA CYS A 179 0.55 3.13 -13.39
C CYS A 179 1.88 2.99 -12.65
N PHE A 180 2.83 2.23 -13.20
CA PHE A 180 4.16 2.06 -12.62
C PHE A 180 4.97 3.35 -12.62
N ILE A 181 4.93 4.09 -13.74
CA ILE A 181 5.62 5.37 -13.86
C ILE A 181 5.03 6.39 -12.89
N ASP A 182 3.71 6.51 -12.82
CA ASP A 182 3.04 7.42 -11.90
C ASP A 182 3.40 7.08 -10.44
N PHE A 183 3.48 5.80 -10.11
CA PHE A 183 3.93 5.34 -8.79
C PHE A 183 5.38 5.75 -8.51
N ILE A 184 6.31 5.53 -9.44
CA ILE A 184 7.71 5.96 -9.31
C ILE A 184 7.80 7.47 -9.11
N LEU A 185 7.05 8.26 -9.89
CA LEU A 185 7.07 9.71 -9.79
C LEU A 185 6.54 10.20 -8.44
N ALA A 186 5.54 9.53 -7.88
CA ALA A 186 4.97 9.88 -6.58
C ALA A 186 5.94 9.63 -5.41
N ILE A 187 6.73 8.55 -5.46
CA ILE A 187 7.55 8.09 -4.32
C ILE A 187 9.05 8.36 -4.49
N GLY A 188 9.52 8.63 -5.72
CA GLY A 188 10.92 8.61 -6.08
C GLY A 188 11.77 9.63 -5.32
N TYR A 189 11.24 10.84 -5.12
CA TYR A 189 11.94 11.87 -4.34
C TYR A 189 12.26 11.38 -2.92
N ARG A 190 11.29 10.70 -2.29
CA ARG A 190 11.43 10.25 -0.92
C ARG A 190 12.38 9.05 -0.80
N LEU A 191 12.42 8.16 -1.79
CA LEU A 191 13.39 7.06 -1.84
C LEU A 191 14.84 7.54 -2.05
N GLU A 192 15.06 8.76 -2.54
CA GLU A 192 16.40 9.31 -2.78
C GLU A 192 16.83 10.44 -1.83
N ILE A 193 15.96 10.89 -0.91
CA ILE A 193 16.35 11.87 0.11
C ILE A 193 17.40 11.25 1.04
N SER A 194 18.46 12.04 1.31
CA SER A 194 19.70 11.66 1.99
C SER A 194 19.57 11.20 3.46
N THR A 195 18.39 11.23 4.05
CA THR A 195 18.12 10.68 5.39
C THR A 195 17.69 9.22 5.37
N PHE A 196 17.41 8.67 4.20
CA PHE A 196 17.14 7.24 4.05
C PHE A 196 18.44 6.42 4.07
N ASP A 197 18.27 5.15 4.45
CA ASP A 197 19.30 4.12 4.36
C ASP A 197 19.96 4.13 2.96
N PRO A 198 21.29 4.32 2.85
CA PRO A 198 22.01 4.30 1.58
C PRO A 198 21.74 3.04 0.73
N ASP A 199 21.44 1.90 1.37
CA ASP A 199 21.14 0.65 0.69
C ASP A 199 19.80 0.72 -0.06
N ILE A 200 18.80 1.41 0.51
CA ILE A 200 17.50 1.65 -0.17
C ILE A 200 17.71 2.54 -1.39
N VAL A 201 18.52 3.60 -1.25
CA VAL A 201 18.84 4.51 -2.36
C VAL A 201 19.53 3.74 -3.50
N ASP A 202 20.53 2.92 -3.18
CA ASP A 202 21.24 2.10 -4.18
C ASP A 202 20.33 1.06 -4.85
N ARG A 203 19.46 0.41 -4.07
CA ARG A 203 18.47 -0.54 -4.59
C ARG A 203 17.50 0.13 -5.55
N PHE A 204 16.95 1.28 -5.18
CA PHE A 204 16.06 2.04 -6.06
C PHE A 204 16.76 2.46 -7.37
N LYS A 205 18.02 2.91 -7.30
CA LYS A 205 18.84 3.20 -8.49
C LYS A 205 18.98 2.00 -9.42
N LYS A 206 19.28 0.82 -8.86
CA LYS A 206 19.37 -0.43 -9.62
C LYS A 206 18.03 -0.80 -10.27
N THR A 207 16.92 -0.58 -9.58
CA THR A 207 15.57 -0.81 -10.13
C THR A 207 15.29 0.12 -11.32
N LEU A 208 15.64 1.40 -11.24
CA LEU A 208 15.49 2.33 -12.37
C LEU A 208 16.38 1.95 -13.57
N GLN A 209 17.62 1.49 -13.32
CA GLN A 209 18.50 1.01 -14.39
C GLN A 209 17.93 -0.22 -15.11
N LYS A 210 17.40 -1.19 -14.36
CA LYS A 210 16.72 -2.36 -14.93
C LYS A 210 15.48 -1.96 -15.72
N LEU A 211 14.70 -1.00 -15.24
CA LEU A 211 13.56 -0.45 -15.98
C LEU A 211 13.99 0.16 -17.32
N GLN A 212 15.07 0.95 -17.32
CA GLN A 212 15.63 1.51 -18.55
C GLN A 212 15.99 0.41 -19.55
N GLN A 213 16.78 -0.57 -19.12
CA GLN A 213 17.20 -1.70 -19.96
C GLN A 213 16.02 -2.46 -20.56
N ARG A 214 15.01 -2.78 -19.75
CA ARG A 214 13.80 -3.47 -20.22
C ARG A 214 12.96 -2.61 -21.17
N THR A 215 13.04 -1.28 -21.07
CA THR A 215 12.27 -0.37 -21.93
C THR A 215 12.95 -0.07 -23.26
N ASP A 216 14.26 -0.36 -23.40
CA ASP A 216 14.98 -0.15 -24.66
C ASP A 216 14.33 -0.90 -25.84
N GLU A 217 13.77 -2.08 -25.58
CA GLU A 217 13.02 -2.90 -26.54
C GLU A 217 11.54 -2.49 -26.67
N GLY A 218 11.05 -1.57 -25.83
CA GLY A 218 9.66 -1.13 -25.78
C GLY A 218 9.24 -0.18 -26.92
N SER A 219 8.07 0.44 -26.77
CA SER A 219 7.59 1.46 -27.70
C SER A 219 8.39 2.77 -27.58
N VAL A 220 8.37 3.59 -28.64
CA VAL A 220 8.97 4.95 -28.61
C VAL A 220 8.40 5.78 -27.46
N ARG A 221 7.09 5.67 -27.21
CA ARG A 221 6.42 6.36 -26.11
C ARG A 221 6.98 5.95 -24.76
N GLN A 222 7.10 4.65 -24.49
CA GLN A 222 7.65 4.14 -23.24
C GLN A 222 9.09 4.59 -23.03
N ARG A 223 9.95 4.50 -24.05
CA ARG A 223 11.33 5.01 -23.98
C ARG A 223 11.38 6.50 -23.66
N ALA A 224 10.55 7.31 -24.32
CA ALA A 224 10.48 8.74 -24.06
C ALA A 224 10.01 9.05 -22.62
N THR A 225 9.02 8.30 -22.12
CA THR A 225 8.54 8.43 -20.74
C THR A 225 9.65 8.12 -19.73
N ILE A 226 10.41 7.04 -19.92
CA ILE A 226 11.54 6.70 -19.04
C ILE A 226 12.59 7.81 -19.05
N LEU A 227 12.95 8.33 -20.22
CA LEU A 227 13.88 9.47 -20.32
C LEU A 227 13.37 10.68 -19.51
N GLY A 228 12.06 10.94 -19.55
CA GLY A 228 11.42 11.96 -18.72
C GLY A 228 11.59 11.71 -17.22
N VAL A 229 11.40 10.48 -16.75
CA VAL A 229 11.62 10.10 -15.34
C VAL A 229 13.08 10.35 -14.93
N PHE A 230 14.05 9.95 -15.76
CA PHE A 230 15.48 10.19 -15.50
C PHE A 230 15.83 11.67 -15.50
N GLU A 231 15.19 12.48 -16.33
CA GLU A 231 15.37 13.93 -16.34
C GLU A 231 14.82 14.58 -15.06
N ILE A 232 13.62 14.18 -14.61
CA ILE A 232 13.04 14.62 -13.34
C ILE A 232 13.97 14.27 -12.18
N ARG A 233 14.46 13.04 -12.15
CA ARG A 233 15.43 12.56 -11.17
C ARG A 233 16.74 13.36 -11.19
N ARG A 234 17.29 13.65 -12.38
CA ARG A 234 18.50 14.47 -12.56
C ARG A 234 18.31 15.88 -11.97
N ASN A 235 17.09 16.39 -12.02
CA ASN A 235 16.70 17.66 -11.41
C ASN A 235 16.27 17.50 -9.94
N ASN A 236 16.76 16.48 -9.23
CA ASN A 236 16.45 16.18 -7.83
C ASN A 236 14.95 16.05 -7.55
N TRP A 237 14.20 15.46 -8.48
CA TRP A 237 12.74 15.33 -8.40
C TRP A 237 11.98 16.65 -8.32
N SER A 238 12.67 17.78 -8.55
CA SER A 238 12.03 19.07 -8.65
C SER A 238 11.37 19.21 -10.02
N SER A 239 10.14 19.71 -10.04
CA SER A 239 9.41 20.03 -11.25
C SER A 239 9.93 21.30 -11.95
N ALA A 240 11.10 21.83 -11.57
CA ALA A 240 11.68 23.06 -12.12
C ALA A 240 11.97 23.00 -13.64
N GLY A 241 11.85 21.83 -14.27
CA GLY A 241 11.90 21.64 -15.73
C GLY A 241 10.53 21.56 -16.44
N LEU A 242 9.40 21.52 -15.72
CA LEU A 242 8.05 21.61 -16.28
C LEU A 242 7.48 23.05 -16.26
N ALA A 243 8.22 23.99 -15.69
CA ALA A 243 7.98 25.43 -15.85
C ALA A 243 8.69 25.94 -17.11
N VAL A 244 8.30 25.45 -18.29
CA VAL A 244 8.68 26.05 -19.57
C VAL A 244 7.42 26.27 -20.42
N ARG A 245 6.95 27.52 -20.32
CA ARG A 245 6.03 28.29 -21.18
C ARG A 245 4.53 28.11 -21.02
#